data_AF-A0A453EFV7-F1
#
_entry.id   AF-A0A453EFV7-F1
#
_cell.length_a   1.000
_cell.length_b   1.000
_cell.length_c   1.000
_cell.angle_alpha   90.00
_cell.angle_beta   90.00
_cell.angle_gamma   90.00
#
_symmetry.space_group_name_H-M   'P 1'
#
loop_
_entity.id
_entity.type
_entity.pdbx_description
1 polymer ?
#
loop_
_entity_poly.entity_id
_entity_poly.type
_entity_poly.pdbx_seq_one_letter_code
_entity_poly.pdbx_strand_id
1 'polypeptide(L)'
;MSSDPGHYVVFVELNAAAADASADALQGCCDELDRAFADPGYVGSRRSRAIGPLELRVLQRGTFHRVLRHYLSLGAPVSQFKSPRCVARSNAGVLQILAACTAKAFFSAAYD
;
A
#
# COMPACT_ATOMS: atom_id res chain seq x y z
N MET A 1 8.24 4.49 -9.20
CA MET A 1 7.19 5.51 -9.01
C MET A 1 7.66 6.47 -7.94
N SER A 2 7.88 7.73 -8.28
CA SER A 2 8.24 8.77 -7.33
C SER A 2 7.32 9.96 -7.57
N SER A 3 6.71 10.45 -6.49
CA SER A 3 5.99 11.71 -6.40
C SER A 3 6.91 12.77 -5.78
N ASP A 4 6.54 14.04 -5.97
CA ASP A 4 7.15 15.18 -5.30
C ASP A 4 6.03 16.07 -4.71
N PRO A 5 5.91 16.21 -3.38
CA PRO A 5 6.65 15.46 -2.35
C PRO A 5 6.36 13.95 -2.41
N GLY A 6 7.29 13.15 -1.89
CA GLY A 6 7.08 11.71 -1.74
C GLY A 6 5.90 11.40 -0.80
N HIS A 7 5.22 10.27 -1.01
CA HIS A 7 4.13 9.81 -0.15
C HIS A 7 4.26 8.32 0.20
N TYR A 8 3.51 7.90 1.20
CA TYR A 8 3.37 6.50 1.58
C TYR A 8 2.31 5.82 0.72
N VAL A 9 2.60 4.61 0.25
CA VAL A 9 1.62 3.76 -0.45
C VAL A 9 1.37 2.54 0.41
N VAL A 10 0.11 2.30 0.77
CA VAL A 10 -0.31 1.10 1.49
C VAL A 10 -1.10 0.21 0.55
N PHE A 11 -0.63 -1.02 0.39
CA PHE A 11 -1.29 -2.02 -0.44
C PHE A 11 -2.15 -2.94 0.42
N VAL A 12 -3.42 -3.10 0.06
CA VAL A 12 -4.36 -3.99 0.76
C VAL A 12 -4.98 -4.98 -0.22
N GLU A 13 -4.94 -6.27 0.12
CA GLU A 13 -5.67 -7.29 -0.61
C GLU A 13 -6.91 -7.67 0.21
N LEU A 14 -8.09 -7.41 -0.36
CA LEU A 14 -9.36 -7.63 0.31
C LEU A 14 -9.97 -8.98 -0.06
N ASN A 15 -10.78 -9.55 0.84
CA ASN A 15 -11.64 -10.69 0.49
C ASN A 15 -12.74 -10.24 -0.51
N ALA A 16 -13.46 -11.17 -1.14
CA ALA A 16 -14.45 -10.84 -2.18
C ALA A 16 -15.54 -9.89 -1.65
N ALA A 17 -16.08 -10.16 -0.45
CA ALA A 17 -17.13 -9.34 0.13
C ALA A 17 -16.70 -7.89 0.36
N ALA A 18 -15.43 -7.65 0.72
CA ALA A 18 -14.89 -6.31 0.93
C ALA A 18 -14.35 -5.65 -0.36
N ALA A 19 -14.08 -6.41 -1.42
CA ALA A 19 -13.66 -5.85 -2.70
C ALA A 19 -14.79 -5.06 -3.40
N ASP A 20 -16.03 -5.45 -3.13
CA ASP A 20 -17.26 -4.79 -3.59
C ASP A 20 -17.66 -3.60 -2.70
N ALA A 21 -16.84 -3.23 -1.71
CA ALA A 21 -17.05 -2.01 -0.93
C ALA A 21 -17.13 -0.78 -1.84
N SER A 22 -18.00 0.16 -1.47
CA SER A 22 -18.16 1.42 -2.18
C SER A 22 -16.86 2.22 -2.18
N ALA A 23 -16.69 3.05 -3.21
CA ALA A 23 -15.55 3.96 -3.29
C ALA A 23 -15.47 4.87 -2.06
N ASP A 24 -16.61 5.37 -1.58
CA ASP A 24 -16.69 6.24 -0.40
C ASP A 24 -16.21 5.53 0.88
N ALA A 25 -16.57 4.26 1.06
CA ALA A 25 -16.10 3.49 2.22
C ALA A 25 -14.58 3.29 2.17
N LEU A 26 -14.03 2.96 1.00
CA LEU A 26 -12.58 2.80 0.80
C LEU A 26 -11.82 4.13 0.94
N GLN A 27 -12.41 5.24 0.49
CA GLN A 27 -11.87 6.58 0.71
C GLN A 27 -11.84 6.93 2.20
N GLY A 28 -12.92 6.68 2.93
CA GLY A 28 -12.94 6.86 4.39
C GLY A 28 -11.89 6.00 5.10
N CYS A 29 -11.69 4.75 4.66
CA CYS A 29 -10.60 3.92 5.17
C CYS A 29 -9.21 4.48 4.85
N CYS A 30 -9.02 5.09 3.67
CA CYS A 30 -7.76 5.75 3.30
C CYS A 30 -7.45 6.93 4.23
N ASP A 31 -8.46 7.75 4.52
CA ASP A 31 -8.33 8.90 5.41
C ASP A 31 -8.03 8.46 6.86
N GLU A 32 -8.75 7.44 7.37
CA GLU A 32 -8.49 6.89 8.70
C GLU A 32 -7.11 6.24 8.80
N LEU A 33 -6.64 5.59 7.74
CA LEU A 33 -5.31 5.01 7.69
C LEU A 33 -4.20 6.09 7.75
N ASP A 34 -4.39 7.23 7.06
CA ASP A 34 -3.49 8.38 7.14
C ASP A 34 -3.45 8.94 8.57
N ARG A 35 -4.61 9.06 9.24
CA ARG A 35 -4.70 9.51 10.65
C ARG A 35 -4.10 8.51 11.65
N ALA A 36 -4.14 7.22 11.34
CA ALA A 36 -3.64 6.17 12.23
C ALA A 36 -2.11 6.20 12.41
N PHE A 37 -1.37 6.87 11.52
CA PHE A 37 0.06 7.14 11.71
C PHE A 37 0.23 8.28 12.72
N ALA A 38 0.05 7.97 14.00
CA ALA A 38 0.05 8.93 15.10
C ALA A 38 1.45 9.47 15.49
N ASP A 39 2.50 9.07 14.76
CA ASP A 39 3.84 9.59 14.98
C ASP A 39 3.89 11.11 14.72
N PRO A 40 4.36 11.93 15.67
CA PRO A 40 4.39 13.38 15.51
C PRO A 40 5.19 13.86 14.30
N GLY A 41 6.24 13.14 13.90
CA GLY A 41 7.05 13.46 12.73
C GLY A 41 6.28 13.26 11.43
N TYR A 42 5.55 12.15 11.31
CA TYR A 42 4.65 11.91 10.18
C TYR A 42 3.54 12.96 10.11
N VAL A 43 2.82 13.18 11.22
CA VAL A 43 1.71 14.15 11.29
C VAL A 43 2.17 15.56 10.96
N GLY A 44 3.30 15.99 11.52
CA GLY A 44 3.89 17.30 11.23
C GLY A 44 4.25 17.46 9.75
N SER A 45 4.87 16.44 9.15
CA SER A 45 5.29 16.43 7.74
C SER A 45 4.11 16.38 6.76
N ARG A 46 3.02 15.67 7.11
CA ARG A 46 1.77 15.68 6.34
C ARG A 46 1.12 17.05 6.35
N ARG A 47 1.03 17.69 7.53
CA ARG A 47 0.45 19.04 7.68
C ARG A 47 1.27 20.14 7.00
N SER A 48 2.61 20.03 7.01
CA SER A 48 3.49 20.97 6.32
C SER A 48 3.66 20.68 4.82
N ARG A 49 2.99 19.64 4.29
CA ARG A 49 3.09 19.16 2.91
C ARG A 49 4.51 18.73 2.49
N ALA A 50 5.38 18.39 3.45
CA ALA A 50 6.68 17.78 3.19
C ALA A 50 6.55 16.28 2.82
N ILE A 51 5.45 15.64 3.25
CA ILE A 51 5.03 14.30 2.80
C ILE A 51 3.65 14.46 2.16
N GLY A 52 3.51 13.92 0.93
CA GLY A 52 2.25 13.96 0.20
C GLY A 52 1.16 13.08 0.81
N PRO A 53 -0.09 13.18 0.32
CA PRO A 53 -1.20 12.36 0.79
C PRO A 53 -0.91 10.86 0.74
N LEU A 54 -1.28 10.13 1.80
CA LEU A 54 -1.20 8.67 1.82
C LEU A 54 -2.03 8.09 0.68
N GLU A 55 -1.46 7.15 -0.06
CA GLU A 55 -2.13 6.42 -1.13
C GLU A 55 -2.53 5.01 -0.63
N LEU A 56 -3.83 4.71 -0.64
CA LEU A 56 -4.34 3.36 -0.43
C LEU A 56 -4.54 2.68 -1.80
N ARG A 57 -3.85 1.57 -2.04
CA ARG A 57 -4.02 0.74 -3.24
C ARG A 57 -4.68 -0.58 -2.89
N VAL A 58 -5.89 -0.78 -3.41
CA VAL A 58 -6.61 -2.05 -3.30
C VAL A 58 -6.13 -2.98 -4.39
N LEU A 59 -5.63 -4.15 -3.99
CA LEU A 59 -5.09 -5.18 -4.87
C LEU A 59 -6.16 -6.16 -5.33
N GLN A 60 -5.92 -6.79 -6.47
CA GLN A 60 -6.63 -7.98 -6.91
C GLN A 60 -6.36 -9.16 -5.96
N ARG A 61 -7.35 -10.04 -5.79
CA ARG A 61 -7.18 -11.27 -5.01
C ARG A 61 -6.10 -12.18 -5.59
N GLY A 62 -5.31 -12.79 -4.73
CA GLY A 62 -4.15 -13.61 -5.06
C GLY A 62 -2.86 -12.82 -5.27
N THR A 63 -2.85 -11.49 -5.11
CA THR A 63 -1.64 -10.69 -5.37
C THR A 63 -0.51 -11.03 -4.41
N PHE A 64 -0.75 -11.12 -3.11
CA PHE A 64 0.29 -11.53 -2.15
C PHE A 64 0.75 -12.98 -2.37
N HIS A 65 -0.10 -13.84 -2.91
CA HIS A 65 0.31 -15.19 -3.35
C HIS A 65 1.27 -15.14 -4.54
N ARG A 66 1.06 -14.21 -5.48
CA ARG A 66 2.02 -13.95 -6.58
C ARG A 66 3.34 -13.41 -6.05
N VAL A 67 3.31 -12.53 -5.05
CA VAL A 67 4.52 -12.05 -4.34
C VAL A 67 5.26 -13.20 -3.69
N LEU A 68 4.57 -14.08 -2.96
CA LEU A 68 5.17 -15.30 -2.39
C LEU A 68 5.85 -16.14 -3.48
N ARG A 69 5.15 -16.44 -4.58
CA ARG A 69 5.72 -17.22 -5.71
C ARG A 69 6.95 -16.56 -6.32
N HIS A 70 6.97 -15.22 -6.40
CA HIS A 70 8.15 -14.50 -6.84
C HIS A 70 9.35 -14.75 -5.91
N TYR A 71 9.18 -14.68 -4.59
CA TYR A 71 10.25 -15.00 -3.65
C TYR A 71 10.72 -16.46 -3.71
N LEU A 72 9.80 -17.41 -3.92
CA LEU A 72 10.16 -18.81 -4.12
C LEU A 72 11.00 -19.00 -5.39
N SER A 73 10.69 -18.28 -6.47
CA SER A 73 11.48 -18.31 -7.71
C SER A 73 12.91 -17.79 -7.53
N LEU A 74 13.15 -16.97 -6.50
CA LEU A 74 14.48 -16.47 -6.11
C LEU A 74 15.23 -17.41 -5.15
N GLY A 75 14.69 -18.61 -4.88
CA GLY A 75 15.32 -19.63 -4.03
C GLY A 75 15.01 -19.52 -2.53
N ALA A 76 14.04 -18.70 -2.13
CA ALA A 76 13.64 -18.60 -0.73
C ALA A 76 12.92 -19.89 -0.24
N PRO A 77 13.26 -20.45 0.93
CA PRO A 77 12.53 -21.58 1.49
C PRO A 77 11.09 -21.20 1.84
N VAL A 78 10.11 -22.00 1.41
CA VAL A 78 8.68 -21.76 1.68
C VAL A 78 8.40 -21.62 3.18
N SER A 79 9.03 -22.44 4.01
CA SER A 79 8.84 -22.45 5.47
C SER A 79 9.36 -21.20 6.17
N GLN A 80 10.17 -20.37 5.50
CA GLN A 80 10.77 -19.17 6.08
C GLN A 80 10.18 -17.88 5.49
N PHE A 81 9.28 -17.98 4.52
CA PHE A 81 8.71 -16.79 3.91
C PHE A 81 7.82 -16.03 4.89
N LYS A 82 8.16 -14.76 5.12
CA LYS A 82 7.29 -13.77 5.73
C LYS A 82 7.06 -12.66 4.72
N SER A 83 5.79 -12.29 4.50
CA SER A 83 5.46 -11.17 3.64
C SER A 83 6.14 -9.90 4.15
N PRO A 84 6.92 -9.18 3.31
CA PRO A 84 7.56 -7.95 3.74
C PRO A 84 6.47 -6.91 4.08
N ARG A 85 6.57 -6.29 5.26
CA ARG A 85 5.63 -5.22 5.65
C ARG A 85 5.88 -3.91 4.91
N CYS A 86 7.13 -3.64 4.56
CA CYS A 86 7.54 -2.51 3.74
C CYS A 86 8.45 -3.00 2.62
N VAL A 87 8.18 -2.58 1.40
CA VAL A 87 8.96 -2.94 0.21
C VAL A 87 9.86 -1.76 -0.15
N ALA A 88 11.17 -1.95 0.00
CA ALA A 88 12.14 -0.92 -0.39
C ALA A 88 12.10 -0.69 -1.91
N ARG A 89 12.43 0.53 -2.34
CA ARG A 89 12.51 0.88 -3.78
C ARG A 89 13.45 -0.02 -4.59
N SER A 90 14.45 -0.63 -3.94
CA SER A 90 15.37 -1.59 -4.55
C SER A 90 14.70 -2.91 -4.95
N ASN A 91 13.53 -3.24 -4.39
CA ASN A 91 12.81 -4.47 -4.69
C ASN A 91 11.80 -4.27 -5.84
N ALA A 92 12.36 -4.01 -7.03
CA ALA A 92 11.59 -3.67 -8.22
C ALA A 92 10.61 -4.79 -8.64
N GLY A 93 10.98 -6.06 -8.47
CA GLY A 93 10.13 -7.20 -8.83
C GLY A 93 8.81 -7.24 -8.05
N VAL A 94 8.88 -7.09 -6.73
CA VAL A 94 7.67 -7.03 -5.88
C VAL A 94 6.86 -5.78 -6.17
N LEU A 95 7.50 -4.62 -6.32
CA LEU A 95 6.80 -3.37 -6.65
C LEU A 95 6.06 -3.45 -7.98
N GLN A 96 6.64 -4.12 -8.99
CA GLN A 96 6.00 -4.32 -10.29
C GLN A 96 4.76 -5.22 -10.18
N ILE A 97 4.83 -6.30 -9.38
CA ILE A 97 3.67 -7.16 -9.12
C ILE A 97 2.54 -6.37 -8.44
N LEU A 98 2.86 -5.62 -7.39
CA LEU A 98 1.89 -4.82 -6.64
C LEU A 98 1.25 -3.74 -7.53
N ALA A 99 2.05 -3.03 -8.32
CA ALA A 99 1.55 -2.02 -9.24
C ALA A 99 0.64 -2.62 -10.33
N ALA A 100 1.05 -3.74 -10.95
CA ALA A 100 0.28 -4.37 -12.02
C ALA A 100 -1.04 -5.02 -11.52
N CYS A 101 -1.11 -5.38 -10.24
CA CYS A 101 -2.31 -5.98 -9.64
C CYS A 101 -3.15 -4.98 -8.84
N THR A 102 -2.86 -3.67 -8.91
CA THR A 102 -3.69 -2.64 -8.25
C THR A 102 -5.00 -2.48 -9.03
N ALA A 103 -6.13 -2.66 -8.35
CA ALA A 103 -7.47 -2.54 -8.91
C ALA A 103 -8.09 -1.14 -8.67
N LYS A 104 -7.87 -0.57 -7.49
CA LYS A 104 -8.36 0.77 -7.10
C LYS A 104 -7.27 1.50 -6.33
N ALA A 105 -7.22 2.83 -6.46
CA ALA A 105 -6.29 3.68 -5.73
C ALA A 105 -7.04 4.91 -5.17
N PHE A 106 -6.71 5.30 -3.94
CA PHE A 106 -7.31 6.42 -3.23
C PHE A 106 -6.19 7.24 -2.59
N PHE A 107 -6.32 8.57 -2.59
CA PHE A 107 -5.43 9.45 -1.87
C PHE A 107 -6.19 10.07 -0.70
N SER A 108 -5.57 10.07 0.47
CA SER A 108 -6.17 10.60 1.69
C SER A 108 -6.43 12.11 1.59
N ALA A 109 -7.62 12.54 2.02
CA ALA A 109 -7.98 13.94 2.20
C ALA A 109 -7.88 14.42 3.67
N ALA A 110 -7.28 13.60 4.55
CA ALA A 110 -7.36 13.81 6.00
C ALA A 110 -6.68 15.10 6.53
N TYR A 111 -5.78 15.70 5.75
CA TYR A 111 -4.98 16.87 6.12
C TYR A 111 -5.03 18.00 5.08
N ASP A 112 -6.00 17.95 4.17
CA ASP A 112 -6.22 18.99 3.15
C ASP A 112 -6.93 20.23 3.70
#